data_AF-H1BGM7-F1
#
_entry.id   AF-H1BGM7-F1
#
_cell.length_a   1.000
_cell.length_b   1.000
_cell.length_c   1.000
_cell.angle_alpha   90.00
_cell.angle_beta   90.00
_cell.angle_gamma   90.00
#
_symmetry.space_group_name_H-M   'P 1'
#
loop_
_entity.id
_entity.type
_entity.pdbx_description
1 polymer ?
#
loop_
_entity_poly.entity_id
_entity_poly.type
_entity_poly.pdbx_seq_one_letter_code
_entity_poly.pdbx_strand_id
1 'polypeptide(L)'
;MMLTVSQQKYLQVIDILEQEQGVVRQIDVAVYLGYSRASVCRAVKSLKAKGLIVQRAHEIELSAYGKALGRQLNEVRTRMQEALYASGFPKGLDPVSALQLPICFKEELSTIAGQLPAASGIIKQKK
;
A
#
# COMPACT_ATOMS: atom_id res chain seq x y z
N MET A 1 -2.91 9.70 10.96
CA MET A 1 -3.12 8.32 11.46
C MET A 1 -2.01 7.43 10.92
N MET A 2 -1.36 6.62 11.76
CA MET A 2 -0.40 5.60 11.27
C MET A 2 -1.14 4.31 10.90
N LEU A 3 -0.86 3.79 9.71
CA LEU A 3 -1.38 2.51 9.23
C LEU A 3 -0.33 1.42 9.43
N THR A 4 -0.76 0.28 9.96
CA THR A 4 0.13 -0.88 10.07
C THR A 4 0.47 -1.44 8.69
N VAL A 5 1.57 -2.19 8.59
CA VAL A 5 1.95 -2.93 7.37
C VAL A 5 0.79 -3.75 6.83
N SER A 6 0.09 -4.46 7.72
CA SER A 6 -1.08 -5.26 7.35
C SER A 6 -2.19 -4.39 6.77
N GLN A 7 -2.54 -3.27 7.41
CA GLN A 7 -3.58 -2.37 6.91
C GLN A 7 -3.25 -1.80 5.52
N GLN A 8 -1.99 -1.44 5.28
CA GLN A 8 -1.54 -0.97 3.97
C GLN A 8 -1.65 -2.06 2.89
N LYS A 9 -1.34 -3.32 3.20
CA LYS A 9 -1.55 -4.44 2.26
C LYS A 9 -3.02 -4.61 1.90
N TYR A 10 -3.92 -4.54 2.87
CA TYR A 10 -5.35 -4.68 2.61
C TYR A 10 -5.88 -3.55 1.72
N LEU A 11 -5.48 -2.30 1.95
CA LEU A 11 -5.92 -1.18 1.10
C LEU A 11 -5.44 -1.34 -0.35
N GLN A 12 -4.19 -1.77 -0.56
CA GLN A 12 -3.68 -2.06 -1.89
C GLN A 12 -4.47 -3.16 -2.59
N VAL A 13 -4.71 -4.29 -1.89
CA VAL A 13 -5.41 -5.45 -2.47
C VAL A 13 -6.86 -5.16 -2.77
N ILE A 14 -7.57 -4.46 -1.89
CA ILE A 14 -8.97 -4.10 -2.16
C ILE A 14 -9.04 -3.16 -3.36
N ASP A 15 -8.13 -2.17 -3.50
CA ASP A 15 -8.08 -1.29 -4.67
C ASP A 15 -7.77 -2.06 -5.97
N ILE A 16 -6.84 -3.03 -5.93
CA ILE A 16 -6.54 -3.91 -7.07
C ILE A 16 -7.78 -4.71 -7.48
N LEU A 17 -8.41 -5.40 -6.54
CA LEU A 17 -9.58 -6.23 -6.81
C LEU A 17 -10.79 -5.39 -7.25
N GLU A 18 -11.00 -4.19 -6.69
CA GLU A 18 -12.05 -3.26 -7.15
C GLU A 18 -11.83 -2.86 -8.61
N GLN A 19 -10.58 -2.65 -9.04
CA GLN A 19 -10.26 -2.30 -10.43
C GLN A 19 -10.39 -3.48 -11.39
N GLU A 20 -10.09 -4.70 -10.93
CA GLU A 20 -10.13 -5.91 -11.76
C GLU A 20 -11.55 -6.47 -11.95
N GLN A 21 -12.37 -6.47 -10.90
CA GLN A 21 -13.68 -7.15 -10.89
C GLN A 21 -14.84 -6.29 -10.35
N GLY A 22 -14.58 -5.04 -9.93
CA GLY A 22 -15.60 -4.10 -9.44
C GLY A 22 -16.03 -4.38 -8.00
N VAL A 23 -16.61 -5.54 -7.75
CA VAL A 23 -17.11 -5.94 -6.42
C VAL A 23 -16.06 -6.79 -5.70
N VAL A 24 -15.75 -6.45 -4.44
CA VAL A 24 -14.77 -7.18 -3.63
C VAL A 24 -15.44 -7.82 -2.42
N ARG A 25 -15.14 -9.10 -2.18
CA ARG A 25 -15.59 -9.85 -1.00
C ARG A 25 -14.42 -10.20 -0.10
N GLN A 26 -14.71 -10.50 1.17
CA GLN A 26 -13.69 -10.94 2.13
C GLN A 26 -12.91 -12.18 1.64
N ILE A 27 -13.59 -13.10 0.95
CA ILE A 27 -12.96 -14.30 0.44
C ILE A 27 -11.93 -13.99 -0.66
N ASP A 28 -12.18 -12.97 -1.48
CA ASP A 28 -11.26 -12.58 -2.56
C ASP A 28 -9.96 -12.05 -1.96
N VAL A 29 -10.06 -11.19 -0.94
CA VAL A 29 -8.90 -10.68 -0.19
C VAL A 29 -8.15 -11.81 0.52
N ALA A 30 -8.87 -12.76 1.10
CA ALA A 30 -8.28 -13.92 1.77
C ALA A 30 -7.48 -14.79 0.79
N VAL A 31 -8.04 -15.06 -0.39
CA VAL A 31 -7.39 -15.83 -1.45
C VAL A 31 -6.17 -15.08 -1.99
N TYR A 32 -6.32 -13.79 -2.33
CA TYR A 32 -5.23 -12.98 -2.87
C TYR A 32 -4.02 -12.93 -1.93
N LEU A 33 -4.27 -12.71 -0.62
CA LEU A 33 -3.20 -12.60 0.38
C LEU A 33 -2.73 -13.95 0.94
N GLY A 34 -3.40 -15.06 0.62
CA GLY A 34 -3.13 -16.36 1.24
C GLY A 34 -3.45 -16.40 2.75
N TYR A 35 -4.43 -15.61 3.21
CA TYR A 35 -4.80 -15.50 4.62
C TYR A 35 -6.08 -16.27 4.97
N SER A 36 -6.25 -16.62 6.25
CA SER A 36 -7.47 -17.28 6.71
C SER A 36 -8.66 -16.31 6.77
N ARG A 37 -9.89 -16.83 6.55
CA ARG A 37 -11.13 -16.04 6.67
C ARG A 37 -11.25 -15.34 8.03
N ALA A 38 -10.86 -16.00 9.11
CA ALA A 38 -10.87 -15.44 10.46
C ALA A 38 -9.86 -14.28 10.63
N SER A 39 -8.72 -14.33 9.94
CA SER A 39 -7.75 -13.23 9.91
C SER A 39 -8.32 -12.02 9.15
N VAL A 40 -8.87 -12.26 7.95
CA VAL A 40 -9.49 -11.23 7.12
C VAL A 40 -10.65 -10.54 7.83
N CYS A 41 -11.54 -11.30 8.47
CA CYS A 41 -12.67 -10.73 9.23
C CYS A 41 -12.19 -9.76 10.33
N ARG A 42 -11.11 -10.10 11.05
CA ARG A 42 -10.53 -9.21 12.07
C ARG A 42 -9.92 -7.94 11.45
N ALA A 43 -9.19 -8.07 10.35
CA ALA A 43 -8.60 -6.94 9.65
C ALA A 43 -9.68 -5.98 9.11
N VAL A 44 -10.74 -6.52 8.51
CA VAL A 44 -11.88 -5.76 7.98
C VAL A 44 -12.58 -4.99 9.11
N LYS A 45 -12.82 -5.60 10.26
CA LYS A 45 -13.38 -4.88 11.43
C LYS A 45 -12.47 -3.71 11.85
N SER A 46 -11.16 -3.92 11.86
CA SER A 46 -10.19 -2.87 12.21
C SER A 46 -10.18 -1.72 11.20
N LEU A 47 -10.19 -2.02 9.90
CA LEU A 47 -10.23 -1.01 8.83
C LEU A 47 -11.54 -0.23 8.84
N LYS A 48 -12.67 -0.90 9.11
CA LYS A 48 -13.98 -0.27 9.24
C LYS A 48 -14.02 0.70 10.42
N ALA A 49 -13.49 0.30 11.58
CA ALA A 49 -13.38 1.17 12.75
C ALA A 49 -12.52 2.41 12.50
N LYS A 50 -11.56 2.33 11.55
CA LYS A 50 -10.73 3.47 11.10
C LYS A 50 -11.39 4.31 10.00
N GLY A 51 -12.60 3.98 9.54
CA GLY A 51 -13.30 4.69 8.46
C GLY A 51 -12.66 4.50 7.08
N LEU A 52 -11.81 3.48 6.90
CA LEU A 52 -11.11 3.23 5.64
C LEU A 52 -11.92 2.38 4.67
N ILE A 53 -12.87 1.61 5.18
CA ILE A 53 -13.74 0.76 4.38
C ILE A 53 -15.19 0.87 4.85
N VAL A 54 -16.09 0.58 3.92
CA VAL A 54 -17.51 0.37 4.15
C VAL A 54 -17.81 -1.09 3.83
N GLN A 55 -18.60 -1.74 4.68
CA GLN A 55 -19.02 -3.12 4.45
C GLN A 55 -20.53 -3.14 4.24
N ARG A 56 -20.97 -3.69 3.10
CA ARG A 56 -22.37 -3.89 2.74
C ARG A 56 -22.63 -5.38 2.54
N ALA A 57 -23.36 -6.01 3.47
CA ALA A 57 -23.54 -7.45 3.49
C ALA A 57 -22.19 -8.22 3.38
N HIS A 58 -21.94 -8.87 2.24
CA HIS A 58 -20.73 -9.65 1.97
C HIS A 58 -19.65 -8.89 1.19
N GLU A 59 -19.94 -7.66 0.80
CA GLU A 59 -19.08 -6.80 -0.02
C GLU A 59 -18.32 -5.81 0.85
N ILE A 60 -17.08 -5.54 0.43
CA ILE A 60 -16.20 -4.55 1.02
C ILE A 60 -15.90 -3.52 -0.06
N GLU A 61 -16.04 -2.26 0.32
CA GLU A 61 -15.68 -1.13 -0.51
C GLU A 61 -14.74 -0.22 0.26
N LEU A 62 -13.76 0.35 -0.43
CA LEU A 62 -12.95 1.42 0.14
C LEU A 62 -13.82 2.67 0.34
N SER A 63 -13.67 3.34 1.48
CA SER A 63 -14.18 4.72 1.60
C SER A 63 -13.40 5.64 0.65
N ALA A 64 -13.90 6.85 0.38
CA ALA A 64 -13.17 7.82 -0.45
C ALA A 64 -11.72 8.03 0.02
N TYR A 65 -11.53 8.10 1.35
CA TYR A 65 -10.19 8.22 1.94
C TYR A 65 -9.38 6.93 1.82
N GLY A 66 -9.99 5.76 2.07
CA GLY A 66 -9.35 4.46 1.88
C GLY A 66 -8.89 4.24 0.44
N LYS A 67 -9.68 4.68 -0.54
CA LYS A 67 -9.39 4.58 -1.97
C LYS A 67 -8.23 5.46 -2.39
N ALA A 68 -8.18 6.70 -1.89
CA ALA A 68 -7.04 7.59 -2.10
C ALA A 68 -5.73 6.97 -1.58
N LEU A 69 -5.77 6.38 -0.38
CA LEU A 69 -4.60 5.71 0.22
C LEU A 69 -4.20 4.43 -0.54
N GLY A 70 -5.16 3.58 -0.91
CA GLY A 70 -4.91 2.36 -1.68
C GLY A 70 -4.27 2.66 -3.02
N ARG A 71 -4.83 3.63 -3.76
CA ARG A 71 -4.29 4.10 -5.04
C ARG A 71 -2.88 4.65 -4.89
N GLN A 72 -2.63 5.52 -3.89
CA GLN A 72 -1.29 6.07 -3.66
C GLN A 72 -0.26 4.96 -3.40
N LEU A 73 -0.60 3.97 -2.59
CA LEU A 73 0.29 2.83 -2.31
C LEU A 73 0.55 2.02 -3.58
N ASN A 74 -0.47 1.77 -4.40
CA ASN A 74 -0.34 1.05 -5.66
C ASN A 74 0.47 1.81 -6.71
N GLU A 75 0.30 3.14 -6.82
CA GLU A 75 1.12 3.98 -7.71
C GLU A 75 2.60 3.93 -7.33
N VAL A 76 2.91 4.02 -6.03
CA VAL A 76 4.28 3.90 -5.53
C VAL A 76 4.82 2.51 -5.82
N ARG A 77 4.05 1.45 -5.53
CA ARG A 77 4.42 0.07 -5.84
C ARG A 77 4.80 -0.09 -7.31
N THR A 78 3.98 0.38 -8.24
CA THR A 78 4.24 0.24 -9.67
C THR A 78 5.53 0.95 -10.09
N ARG A 79 5.72 2.22 -9.71
CA ARG A 79 6.95 2.97 -10.02
C ARG A 79 8.20 2.29 -9.47
N MET A 80 8.08 1.72 -8.27
CA MET A 80 9.19 1.00 -7.65
C MET A 80 9.51 -0.32 -8.34
N GLN A 81 8.48 -1.08 -8.74
CA GLN A 81 8.69 -2.29 -9.53
C GLN A 81 9.36 -1.95 -10.86
N GLU A 82 8.91 -0.89 -11.54
CA GLU A 82 9.54 -0.41 -12.78
C GLU A 82 11.01 -0.04 -12.58
N ALA A 83 11.33 0.70 -11.50
CA ALA A 83 12.70 1.07 -11.17
C ALA A 83 13.59 -0.15 -10.87
N LEU A 84 13.07 -1.13 -10.13
CA LEU A 84 13.78 -2.39 -9.86
C LEU A 84 14.07 -3.17 -11.15
N TYR A 85 13.08 -3.29 -12.03
CA TYR A 85 13.29 -3.97 -13.31
C TYR A 85 14.27 -3.21 -14.22
N ALA A 86 14.23 -1.88 -14.19
CA ALA A 86 15.19 -1.05 -14.92
C ALA A 86 16.62 -1.19 -14.39
N SER A 87 16.81 -1.49 -13.10
CA SER A 87 18.14 -1.75 -12.51
C SER A 87 18.67 -3.16 -12.79
N GLY A 88 17.99 -3.97 -13.61
CA GLY A 88 18.39 -5.34 -13.94
C GLY A 88 17.86 -6.41 -12.99
N PHE A 89 16.95 -6.07 -12.07
CA PHE A 89 16.26 -7.09 -11.26
C PHE A 89 15.38 -7.98 -12.16
N PRO A 90 15.36 -9.30 -11.96
CA PRO A 90 14.58 -10.21 -12.79
C PRO A 90 13.09 -9.85 -12.74
N LYS A 91 12.46 -9.78 -13.92
CA LYS A 91 11.02 -9.59 -14.04
C LYS A 91 10.28 -10.79 -13.45
N GLY A 92 9.08 -10.54 -12.93
CA GLY A 92 8.22 -11.58 -12.36
C GLY A 92 8.25 -11.65 -10.83
N LEU A 93 8.45 -10.52 -10.15
CA LEU A 93 8.21 -10.43 -8.71
C LEU A 93 6.76 -10.82 -8.43
N ASP A 94 6.55 -11.69 -7.43
CA ASP A 94 5.20 -12.15 -7.12
C ASP A 94 4.31 -10.97 -6.64
N PRO A 95 3.02 -10.95 -7.03
CA PRO A 95 2.16 -9.81 -6.74
C PRO A 95 2.00 -9.51 -5.25
N VAL A 96 2.13 -10.51 -4.38
CA VAL A 96 1.96 -10.36 -2.92
C VAL A 96 3.21 -9.75 -2.29
N SER A 97 4.41 -10.18 -2.67
CA SER A 97 5.68 -9.57 -2.23
C SER A 97 5.81 -8.15 -2.77
N ALA A 98 5.33 -7.87 -3.98
CA ALA A 98 5.31 -6.52 -4.52
C ALA A 98 4.56 -5.52 -3.62
N LEU A 99 3.53 -5.95 -2.88
CA LEU A 99 2.80 -5.09 -1.93
C LEU A 99 3.69 -4.53 -0.80
N GLN A 100 4.84 -5.14 -0.56
CA GLN A 100 5.80 -4.74 0.47
C GLN A 100 6.66 -3.55 0.05
N LEU A 101 6.91 -3.38 -1.25
CA LEU A 101 7.76 -2.33 -1.81
C LEU A 101 7.42 -0.92 -1.29
N PRO A 102 6.17 -0.41 -1.42
CA PRO A 102 5.83 0.93 -0.95
C PRO A 102 5.92 1.06 0.58
N ILE A 103 5.82 -0.05 1.32
CA ILE A 103 5.81 -0.06 2.78
C ILE A 103 7.24 0.09 3.31
N CYS A 104 8.18 -0.72 2.80
CA CYS A 104 9.58 -0.66 3.22
C CYS A 104 10.20 0.72 2.94
N PHE A 105 9.91 1.33 1.80
CA PHE A 105 10.50 2.62 1.45
C PHE A 105 9.94 3.79 2.25
N LYS A 106 8.72 3.69 2.78
CA LYS A 106 8.16 4.74 3.62
C LYS A 106 8.82 4.76 5.00
N GLU A 107 9.13 3.58 5.56
CA GLU A 107 9.96 3.47 6.78
C GLU A 107 11.37 4.01 6.55
N GLU A 108 12.02 3.61 5.45
CA GLU A 108 13.35 4.12 5.08
C GLU A 108 13.36 5.64 4.85
N LEU A 109 12.39 6.20 4.11
CA LEU A 109 12.32 7.65 3.92
C LEU A 109 12.01 8.41 5.22
N SER A 110 11.21 7.85 6.13
CA SER A 110 11.02 8.48 7.44
C SER A 110 12.29 8.46 8.30
N THR A 111 13.12 7.42 8.13
CA THR A 111 14.41 7.24 8.81
C THR A 111 15.49 8.13 8.21
N ILE A 112 15.59 8.18 6.88
CA ILE A 112 16.52 9.02 6.11
C ILE A 112 16.13 10.49 6.20
N ALA A 113 14.84 10.85 6.22
CA ALA A 113 14.40 12.22 6.42
C ALA A 113 14.71 12.73 7.84
N GLY A 114 14.83 11.84 8.83
CA GLY A 114 15.38 12.16 10.15
C GLY A 114 16.91 12.30 10.17
N GLN A 115 17.59 11.82 9.12
CA GLN A 115 19.04 11.88 8.92
C GLN A 115 19.46 12.84 7.80
N LEU A 116 18.52 13.53 7.15
CA LEU A 116 18.88 14.49 6.11
C LEU A 116 19.51 15.69 6.83
N PRO A 117 20.83 15.95 6.66
CA PRO A 117 21.38 17.18 7.17
C PRO A 117 20.58 18.30 6.53
N ALA A 118 20.07 19.23 7.37
CA ALA A 118 19.54 20.49 6.90
C ALA A 118 20.49 21.00 5.82
N ALA A 119 19.97 21.14 4.59
CA ALA A 119 20.78 21.45 3.41
C ALA A 119 21.77 22.57 3.75
N SER A 120 23.02 22.17 4.02
CA SER A 120 24.10 23.10 4.35
C SER A 120 24.37 23.88 3.08
N GLY A 121 24.40 25.19 3.25
CA GLY A 121 24.41 26.15 2.15
C GLY A 121 25.54 25.91 1.16
N ILE A 122 25.15 25.79 -0.11
CA ILE A 122 25.95 26.19 -1.26
C ILE A 122 24.86 26.79 -2.17
N ILE A 123 24.79 28.10 -2.35
CA ILE A 123 25.50 28.82 -3.42
C ILE A 123 25.64 30.30 -2.99
N LYS A 124 26.85 30.75 -2.62
CA LYS A 124 27.26 32.15 -2.83
C LYS A 124 27.89 32.21 -4.23
N GLN A 125 27.14 32.67 -5.22
CA GLN A 125 27.74 33.13 -6.48
C GLN A 125 28.53 34.40 -6.17
N LYS A 126 29.84 34.33 -6.41
CA LYS A 126 30.77 35.45 -6.36
C LYS A 126 30.57 36.29 -7.62
N LYS A 127 30.30 37.59 -7.46
CA LYS A 127 30.67 38.60 -8.44
C LYS A 127 31.22 39.81 -7.70
#